data_AF-A0A959I3I8-F1
#
_entry.id   AF-A0A959I3I8-F1
#
_cell.length_a   1.000
_cell.length_b   1.000
_cell.length_c   1.000
_cell.angle_alpha   90.00
_cell.angle_beta   90.00
_cell.angle_gamma   90.00
#
_symmetry.space_group_name_H-M   'P 1'
#
loop_
_entity.id
_entity.type
_entity.pdbx_description
1 polymer ?
#
loop_
_entity_poly.entity_id
_entity_poly.type
_entity_poly.pdbx_seq_one_letter_code
_entity_poly.pdbx_strand_id
1 'polypeptide(L)'
;MAKEVRNTVRLGIFVTVGIVLFTVGIYYIGNRKNLFGERYRLETYVPNAHGLKVGNNVRYAGIVVGSIETIQLLNDTTLRVVMVLDG
;
A
#
# COMPACT_ATOMS: atom_id res chain seq x y z
N MET A 1 47.39 -17.99 5.01
CA MET A 1 46.12 -18.42 4.37
C MET A 1 44.95 -18.49 5.37
N ALA A 2 45.07 -19.09 6.56
CA ALA A 2 43.95 -19.23 7.52
C ALA A 2 43.34 -17.91 8.08
N LYS A 3 44.11 -16.81 8.09
CA LYS A 3 43.66 -15.50 8.61
C LYS A 3 42.74 -14.74 7.65
N GLU A 4 42.97 -14.90 6.34
CA GLU A 4 42.14 -14.35 5.25
C GLU A 4 40.73 -14.95 5.29
N VAL A 5 40.64 -16.29 5.38
CA VAL A 5 39.36 -17.03 5.42
C VAL A 5 38.49 -16.59 6.60
N ARG A 6 39.09 -16.34 7.78
CA ARG A 6 38.37 -15.88 8.97
C ARG A 6 37.77 -14.49 8.79
N ASN A 7 38.46 -13.59 8.10
CA ASN A 7 37.93 -12.26 7.80
C ASN A 7 36.79 -12.32 6.78
N THR A 8 36.92 -13.14 5.73
CA THR A 8 35.86 -13.31 4.72
C THR A 8 34.58 -13.90 5.31
N VAL A 9 34.69 -14.89 6.20
CA VAL A 9 33.54 -15.48 6.91
C VAL A 9 32.84 -14.45 7.81
N ARG A 10 33.61 -13.63 8.54
CA ARG A 10 33.05 -12.59 9.40
C ARG A 10 32.33 -11.49 8.59
N LEU A 11 32.89 -11.13 7.44
CA LEU A 11 32.25 -10.19 6.52
C LEU A 11 30.95 -10.77 5.96
N GLY A 12 30.94 -12.03 5.54
CA GLY A 12 29.74 -12.73 5.08
C GLY A 12 28.62 -12.69 6.12
N ILE A 13 28.92 -13.05 7.38
CA ILE A 13 27.96 -12.99 8.49
C ILE A 13 27.43 -11.57 8.68
N PHE A 14 28.28 -10.55 8.66
CA PHE A 14 27.86 -9.16 8.83
C PHE A 14 26.89 -8.73 7.73
N VAL A 15 27.20 -9.04 6.47
CA VAL A 15 26.33 -8.71 5.32
C VAL A 15 25.01 -9.47 5.41
N THR A 16 25.04 -10.77 5.73
CA THR A 16 23.82 -11.57 5.87
C THR A 16 22.91 -11.02 6.98
N VAL A 17 23.47 -10.68 8.14
CA VAL A 17 22.70 -10.07 9.24
C VAL A 17 22.09 -8.73 8.81
N GLY A 18 22.86 -7.90 8.10
CA GLY A 18 22.37 -6.63 7.57
C GLY A 18 21.20 -6.81 6.60
N ILE A 19 21.29 -7.76 5.67
CA ILE A 19 20.22 -8.08 4.71
C ILE A 19 18.98 -8.58 5.45
N VAL A 20 19.14 -9.52 6.39
CA VAL A 20 18.01 -10.07 7.16
C VAL A 20 17.28 -8.95 7.92
N LEU A 21 18.02 -8.09 8.63
CA LEU A 21 17.42 -6.96 9.34
C LEU A 21 16.71 -5.99 8.39
N PHE A 22 17.30 -5.71 7.24
CA PHE A 22 16.72 -4.83 6.23
C PHE A 22 15.43 -5.41 5.64
N THR A 23 15.42 -6.68 5.29
CA THR A 23 14.23 -7.39 4.80
C THR A 23 13.12 -7.39 5.85
N VAL A 24 13.42 -7.67 7.11
CA VAL A 24 12.44 -7.62 8.22
C VAL A 24 11.87 -6.21 8.38
N GLY A 25 12.71 -5.18 8.29
CA GLY A 25 12.28 -3.79 8.37
C GLY A 25 11.30 -3.41 7.24
N ILE A 26 11.62 -3.76 6.00
CA ILE A 26 10.74 -3.51 4.84
C ILE A 26 9.42 -4.28 4.98
N TYR A 27 9.48 -5.54 5.41
CA TYR A 27 8.29 -6.37 5.61
C TYR A 27 7.33 -5.72 6.63
N TYR A 28 7.86 -5.25 7.76
CA TYR A 28 7.06 -4.57 8.78
C TYR A 28 6.43 -3.27 8.27
N ILE A 29 7.18 -2.46 7.52
CA ILE A 29 6.68 -1.21 6.94
C ILE A 29 5.59 -1.48 5.91
N GLY A 30 5.80 -2.48 5.04
CA GLY A 30 4.84 -2.84 4.00
C GLY A 30 3.54 -3.40 4.55
N ASN A 31 3.61 -4.24 5.59
CA ASN A 31 2.43 -4.76 6.29
C ASN A 31 1.63 -3.64 6.98
N ARG A 32 2.30 -2.69 7.65
CA ARG A 32 1.64 -1.54 8.32
C ARG A 32 0.87 -0.63 7.36
N LYS A 33 1.29 -0.54 6.10
CA LYS A 33 0.65 0.30 5.08
C LYS A 33 -0.42 -0.44 4.26
N ASN A 34 -0.80 -1.66 4.69
CA ASN A 34 -1.70 -2.55 3.96
C ASN A 34 -1.33 -2.65 2.47
N LEU A 35 -0.02 -2.62 2.15
CA LEU A 35 0.47 -2.68 0.77
C LEU A 35 0.33 -4.09 0.17
N PHE A 36 0.12 -5.09 1.05
CA PHE A 36 -0.03 -6.50 0.70
C PHE A 36 -1.40 -7.07 1.12
N GLY A 37 -2.31 -6.24 1.64
CA GLY A 37 -3.68 -6.66 1.96
C GLY A 37 -4.52 -6.78 0.69
N GLU A 38 -5.59 -7.58 0.73
CA GLU A 38 -6.54 -7.67 -0.37
C GLU A 38 -7.27 -6.33 -0.51
N ARG A 39 -6.99 -5.63 -1.61
CA ARG A 39 -7.62 -4.36 -1.96
C ARG A 39 -8.70 -4.61 -2.99
N TYR A 40 -9.95 -4.40 -2.61
CA TYR A 40 -11.08 -4.53 -3.52
C TYR A 40 -11.35 -3.20 -4.20
N ARG A 41 -11.20 -3.14 -5.52
CA ARG A 41 -11.52 -1.95 -6.30
C ARG A 41 -12.99 -1.96 -6.71
N LEU A 42 -13.72 -0.94 -6.30
CA LEU A 42 -15.13 -0.72 -6.62
C LEU A 42 -15.29 0.54 -7.46
N GLU A 43 -16.16 0.46 -8.45
CA GLU A 43 -16.44 1.57 -9.35
C GLU A 43 -17.91 1.93 -9.24
N THR A 44 -18.19 3.23 -9.14
CA THR A 44 -19.54 3.75 -9.11
C THR A 44 -19.67 4.96 -10.02
N TYR A 45 -20.86 5.14 -10.57
CA TYR A 45 -21.20 6.24 -11.45
C TYR A 45 -22.13 7.16 -10.70
N VAL A 46 -21.71 8.41 -10.52
CA VAL A 46 -22.47 9.43 -9.80
C VAL A 46 -22.68 10.65 -10.69
N PRO A 47 -23.85 11.30 -10.59
CA PRO A 47 -24.13 12.50 -11.39
C PRO A 47 -23.34 13.73 -10.91
N ASN A 48 -22.88 13.71 -9.65
CA ASN A 48 -22.15 14.81 -9.03
C ASN A 48 -21.23 14.26 -7.93
N ALA A 49 -20.04 14.85 -7.78
CA ALA A 49 -19.06 14.53 -6.73
C ALA A 49 -18.58 15.77 -5.95
N HIS A 50 -19.46 16.76 -5.74
CA HIS A 50 -19.15 17.99 -5.01
C HIS A 50 -18.61 17.68 -3.62
N GLY A 51 -17.44 18.23 -3.31
CA GLY A 51 -16.75 17.99 -2.03
C GLY A 51 -16.04 16.63 -1.93
N LEU A 52 -16.19 15.75 -2.93
CA LEU A 52 -15.47 14.49 -3.01
C LEU A 52 -14.06 14.73 -3.52
N LYS A 53 -13.07 14.20 -2.81
CA LYS A 53 -11.66 14.30 -3.19
C LYS A 53 -11.02 12.93 -3.14
N VAL A 54 -10.00 12.74 -3.99
CA VAL A 54 -9.11 11.58 -3.90
C VAL A 54 -8.51 11.53 -2.50
N GLY A 55 -8.52 10.35 -1.88
CA GLY A 55 -8.10 10.12 -0.51
C GLY A 55 -9.22 10.29 0.54
N ASN A 56 -10.42 10.74 0.18
CA ASN A 56 -11.53 10.75 1.14
C ASN A 56 -11.86 9.33 1.61
N ASN A 57 -12.26 9.21 2.88
CA ASN A 57 -12.63 7.93 3.47
C ASN A 57 -13.97 7.43 2.91
N VAL A 58 -13.98 6.19 2.45
CA VAL A 58 -15.20 5.45 2.11
C VAL A 58 -15.72 4.81 3.38
N ARG A 59 -17.01 5.01 3.69
CA ARG A 59 -17.63 4.50 4.91
C ARG A 59 -18.79 3.58 4.60
N TYR A 60 -18.86 2.47 5.33
CA TYR A 60 -20.00 1.58 5.37
C TYR A 60 -20.54 1.53 6.80
N ALA A 61 -21.84 1.82 6.98
CA ALA A 61 -22.49 1.88 8.29
C ALA A 61 -21.74 2.75 9.33
N GLY A 62 -21.09 3.84 8.88
CA GLY A 62 -20.33 4.76 9.73
C GLY A 62 -18.86 4.39 9.96
N ILE A 63 -18.45 3.16 9.63
CA ILE A 63 -17.08 2.64 9.77
C ILE A 63 -16.30 2.93 8.48
N VAL A 64 -15.05 3.37 8.61
CA VAL A 64 -14.14 3.56 7.47
C VAL A 64 -13.71 2.19 6.95
N VAL A 65 -13.98 1.93 5.67
CA VAL A 65 -13.71 0.64 5.01
C VAL A 65 -12.77 0.79 3.81
N GLY A 66 -12.35 2.01 3.49
CA GLY A 66 -11.49 2.26 2.35
C GLY A 66 -11.30 3.73 2.04
N SER A 67 -10.83 4.01 0.84
CA SER A 67 -10.58 5.37 0.36
C SER A 67 -10.87 5.54 -1.13
N ILE A 68 -11.10 6.78 -1.53
CA ILE A 68 -11.31 7.14 -2.94
C ILE A 68 -9.96 7.20 -3.64
N GLU A 69 -9.83 6.44 -4.71
CA GLU A 69 -8.59 6.35 -5.48
C GLU A 69 -8.56 7.31 -6.65
N THR A 70 -9.64 7.39 -7.43
CA THR A 70 -9.73 8.33 -8.55
C THR A 70 -11.16 8.77 -8.83
N ILE A 71 -11.29 9.97 -9.40
CA ILE A 71 -12.55 10.56 -9.84
C ILE A 71 -12.32 11.00 -11.28
N GLN A 72 -13.11 10.46 -12.21
CA GLN A 72 -13.00 10.71 -13.64
C GLN A 72 -14.32 11.25 -14.17
N LEU A 73 -14.29 12.33 -14.95
CA LEU A 73 -15.45 12.80 -15.69
C LEU A 73 -15.55 11.98 -16.98
N LEU A 74 -16.64 11.22 -17.12
CA LEU A 74 -16.90 10.49 -18.36
C LEU A 74 -17.58 11.40 -19.38
N ASN A 75 -18.60 12.14 -18.92
CA ASN A 75 -19.45 13.00 -19.74
C ASN A 75 -19.94 14.18 -18.88
N ASP A 76 -20.59 15.18 -19.49
CA ASP A 76 -21.06 16.42 -18.83
C ASP A 76 -21.99 16.20 -17.61
N THR A 77 -22.54 14.99 -17.45
CA THR A 77 -23.46 14.64 -16.35
C THR A 77 -23.03 13.42 -15.54
N THR A 78 -21.90 12.77 -15.85
CA THR A 78 -21.53 11.50 -15.23
C THR A 78 -20.07 11.45 -14.82
N LEU A 79 -19.84 11.20 -13.53
CA LEU A 79 -18.53 10.99 -12.93
C LEU A 79 -18.37 9.51 -12.55
N ARG A 80 -17.26 8.92 -12.93
CA ARG A 80 -16.80 7.61 -12.46
C ARG A 80 -15.91 7.80 -11.25
N VAL A 81 -16.32 7.25 -10.12
CA VAL A 81 -15.57 7.25 -8.88
C VAL A 81 -15.07 5.84 -8.62
N VAL A 82 -13.75 5.71 -8.47
CA VAL A 82 -13.08 4.46 -8.15
C VAL A 82 -12.67 4.51 -6.69
N MET A 83 -13.07 3.49 -5.95
CA MET A 83 -12.85 3.32 -4.53
C MET A 83 -12.05 2.05 -4.29
N VAL A 84 -11.17 2.08 -3.30
CA VAL A 84 -10.44 0.91 -2.84
C VAL A 84 -10.89 0.61 -1.43
N LEU A 85 -11.42 -0.58 -1.22
CA LEU A 85 -11.75 -1.11 0.10
C LEU A 85 -10.61 -1.97 0.60
N ASP A 86 -10.30 -1.81 1.89
CA ASP A 86 -9.37 -2.66 2.62
C ASP A 86 -10.16 -3.87 3.14
N GLY A 87 -9.81 -5.07 2.64
CA GLY A 87 -10.33 -6.36 3.11
C GLY A 87 -9.58 -6.94 4.30
#